data_AF-A0A2V4DB64-F1
#
_entry.id   AF-A0A2V4DB64-F1
#
_cell.length_a   1.000
_cell.length_b   1.000
_cell.length_c   1.000
_cell.angle_alpha   90.00
_cell.angle_beta   90.00
_cell.angle_gamma   90.00
#
_symmetry.space_group_name_H-M   'P 1'
#
loop_
_entity.id
_entity.type
_entity.pdbx_description
1 polymer ?
#
loop_
_entity_poly.entity_id
_entity_poly.type
_entity_poly.pdbx_seq_one_letter_code
_entity_poly.pdbx_strand_id
1 'polypeptide(L)'
;MLNTLLNNIISDTNIIDTLKTQGGREEEIRTEKVEKYIEDLAGMPESLLTFGMLGPIILSLVGLFPQLMGEAGAAVGMSMEQGMVDSVVAGGLFITLAGMVLVGLKAHFKDPGL
;
A
#
# COMPACT_ATOMS: atom_id res chain seq x y z
N MET A 1 -55.68 17.28 -21.10
CA MET A 1 -55.58 16.67 -19.75
C MET A 1 -55.14 15.22 -19.83
N LEU A 2 -55.82 14.34 -20.59
CA LEU A 2 -55.37 12.94 -20.80
C LEU A 2 -53.93 12.84 -21.34
N ASN A 3 -53.58 13.65 -22.34
CA ASN A 3 -52.24 13.63 -22.95
C ASN A 3 -51.13 14.05 -21.96
N THR A 4 -51.47 14.87 -20.97
CA THR A 4 -50.57 15.32 -19.90
C THR A 4 -50.36 14.22 -18.86
N LEU A 5 -51.44 13.52 -18.48
CA LEU A 5 -51.37 12.36 -17.57
C LEU A 5 -50.59 11.20 -18.20
N LEU A 6 -50.80 10.95 -19.50
CA LEU A 6 -50.14 9.87 -20.23
C LEU A 6 -48.63 10.14 -20.40
N ASN A 7 -48.23 11.39 -20.66
CA ASN A 7 -46.82 11.78 -20.70
C ASN A 7 -46.12 11.69 -19.34
N ASN A 8 -46.80 12.02 -18.22
CA ASN A 8 -46.21 11.88 -16.89
C ASN A 8 -45.94 10.41 -16.53
N ILE A 9 -46.89 9.50 -16.81
CA ILE A 9 -46.70 8.06 -16.57
C ILE A 9 -45.51 7.50 -17.37
N ILE A 10 -45.37 7.90 -18.63
CA ILE A 10 -44.24 7.49 -19.49
C ILE A 10 -42.92 8.07 -18.98
N SER A 11 -42.91 9.33 -18.54
CA SER A 11 -41.72 9.99 -17.99
C SER A 11 -41.27 9.37 -16.67
N ASP A 12 -42.19 9.10 -15.75
CA ASP A 12 -41.89 8.44 -14.47
C ASP A 12 -41.37 7.01 -14.68
N THR A 13 -41.95 6.27 -15.65
CA THR A 13 -41.45 4.94 -16.03
C THR A 13 -40.02 5.01 -16.57
N ASN A 14 -39.71 5.98 -17.44
CA ASN A 14 -38.35 6.21 -17.95
C ASN A 14 -37.37 6.62 -16.84
N ILE A 15 -37.80 7.40 -15.84
CA ILE A 15 -36.97 7.76 -14.69
C ILE A 15 -36.67 6.53 -13.84
N ILE A 16 -37.65 5.67 -13.59
CA ILE A 16 -37.47 4.41 -12.85
C ILE A 16 -36.47 3.49 -13.59
N ASP A 17 -36.62 3.34 -14.91
CA ASP A 17 -35.70 2.53 -15.72
C ASP A 17 -34.27 3.11 -15.74
N THR A 18 -34.15 4.44 -15.74
CA THR A 18 -32.86 5.14 -15.66
C THR A 18 -32.22 4.94 -14.29
N LEU A 19 -32.97 5.08 -13.19
CA LEU A 19 -32.49 4.87 -11.82
C LEU A 19 -32.08 3.41 -11.58
N LYS A 20 -32.83 2.44 -12.14
CA LYS A 20 -32.48 1.03 -12.06
C LYS A 20 -31.18 0.73 -12.81
N THR A 21 -31.01 1.34 -13.98
CA THR A 21 -29.79 1.20 -14.78
C THR A 21 -28.59 1.88 -14.11
N GLN A 22 -28.78 3.09 -13.55
CA GLN A 22 -27.74 3.81 -12.83
C GLN A 22 -27.37 3.11 -11.52
N GLY A 23 -28.35 2.63 -10.76
CA GLY A 23 -28.15 1.88 -9.53
C GLY A 23 -27.40 0.58 -9.77
N GLY A 24 -27.76 -0.19 -10.80
CA GLY A 24 -27.02 -1.40 -11.17
C GLY A 24 -25.57 -1.13 -11.56
N ARG A 25 -25.30 -0.03 -12.27
CA ARG A 25 -23.93 0.39 -12.63
C ARG A 25 -23.15 0.89 -11.42
N GLU A 26 -23.79 1.62 -10.50
CA GLU A 26 -23.15 2.02 -9.24
C GLU A 26 -22.83 0.82 -8.36
N GLU A 27 -23.72 -0.18 -8.29
CA GLU A 27 -23.52 -1.41 -7.54
C GLU A 27 -22.35 -2.22 -8.12
N GLU A 28 -22.24 -2.31 -9.45
CA GLU A 28 -21.12 -2.93 -10.15
C GLU A 28 -19.80 -2.19 -9.85
N ILE A 29 -19.78 -0.86 -9.95
CA ILE A 29 -18.61 -0.02 -9.62
C ILE A 29 -18.22 -0.16 -8.14
N ARG A 30 -19.20 -0.24 -7.22
CA ARG A 30 -18.92 -0.47 -5.79
C ARG A 30 -18.36 -1.86 -5.55
N THR A 31 -18.89 -2.87 -6.22
CA THR A 31 -18.42 -4.27 -6.12
C THR A 31 -16.98 -4.38 -6.61
N GLU A 32 -16.65 -3.80 -7.77
CA GLU A 32 -15.30 -3.79 -8.32
C GLU A 32 -14.31 -3.05 -7.39
N LYS A 33 -14.72 -1.91 -6.81
CA LYS A 33 -13.88 -1.19 -5.83
C LYS A 33 -13.63 -2.01 -4.56
N VAL A 34 -14.62 -2.74 -4.08
CA VAL A 34 -14.50 -3.61 -2.90
C VAL A 34 -13.63 -4.83 -3.19
N GLU A 35 -13.79 -5.46 -4.35
CA GLU A 35 -12.95 -6.59 -4.77
C GLU A 35 -11.47 -6.18 -4.86
N LYS A 36 -11.20 -5.06 -5.54
CA LYS A 36 -9.84 -4.51 -5.63
C LYS A 36 -9.28 -4.10 -4.26
N TYR A 37 -10.11 -3.58 -3.38
CA TYR A 37 -9.71 -3.29 -2.00
C TYR A 37 -9.31 -4.56 -1.26
N ILE A 38 -10.09 -5.64 -1.37
CA ILE A 38 -9.79 -6.93 -0.73
C ILE A 38 -8.50 -7.52 -1.28
N GLU A 39 -8.26 -7.45 -2.59
CA GLU A 39 -7.03 -7.91 -3.22
C GLU A 39 -5.80 -7.15 -2.69
N ASP A 40 -5.88 -5.81 -2.66
CA ASP A 40 -4.83 -4.96 -2.10
C ASP A 40 -4.62 -5.20 -0.59
N LEU A 41 -5.71 -5.46 0.15
CA LEU A 41 -5.65 -5.72 1.59
C LEU A 41 -5.03 -7.08 1.90
N ALA A 42 -5.28 -8.09 1.07
CA ALA A 42 -4.75 -9.43 1.25
C ALA A 42 -3.22 -9.49 1.06
N GLY A 43 -2.66 -8.69 0.14
CA GLY A 43 -1.21 -8.60 -0.09
C GLY A 43 -0.46 -7.68 0.89
N MET A 44 -1.17 -6.91 1.71
CA MET A 44 -0.57 -5.93 2.61
C MET A 44 0.16 -6.54 3.81
N PRO A 45 -0.38 -7.55 4.53
CA PRO A 45 0.33 -8.21 5.63
C PRO A 45 1.64 -8.82 5.15
N GLU A 46 1.65 -9.45 3.97
CA GLU A 46 2.84 -10.05 3.39
C GLU A 46 3.90 -9.00 3.06
N SER A 47 3.49 -7.87 2.48
CA SER A 47 4.40 -6.76 2.17
C SER A 47 5.00 -6.15 3.45
N LEU A 48 4.16 -5.86 4.45
CA LEU A 48 4.60 -5.29 5.75
C LEU A 48 5.54 -6.25 6.49
N LEU A 49 5.20 -7.54 6.51
CA LEU A 49 6.02 -8.59 7.11
C LEU A 49 7.39 -8.70 6.40
N THR A 50 7.39 -8.62 5.06
CA THR A 50 8.61 -8.66 4.25
C THR A 50 9.52 -7.47 4.58
N PHE A 51 9.00 -6.25 4.61
CA PHE A 51 9.80 -5.07 4.98
C PHE A 51 10.27 -5.12 6.45
N GLY A 52 9.40 -5.57 7.35
CA GLY A 52 9.70 -5.66 8.78
C GLY A 52 10.74 -6.72 9.14
N MET A 53 10.84 -7.81 8.37
CA MET A 53 11.82 -8.87 8.63
C MET A 53 13.05 -8.78 7.72
N LEU A 54 12.89 -8.69 6.40
CA LEU A 54 14.03 -8.69 5.48
C LEU A 54 14.87 -7.41 5.59
N GLY A 55 14.25 -6.25 5.80
CA GLY A 55 14.96 -4.97 5.90
C GLY A 55 16.01 -5.00 7.03
N PRO A 56 15.60 -5.26 8.29
CA PRO A 56 16.54 -5.37 9.40
C PRO A 56 17.57 -6.49 9.23
N ILE A 57 17.21 -7.63 8.63
CA ILE A 57 18.16 -8.75 8.40
C ILE A 57 19.30 -8.30 7.47
N ILE A 58 18.98 -7.71 6.31
CA ILE A 58 19.99 -7.27 5.35
C ILE A 58 20.87 -6.17 5.95
N LEU A 59 20.27 -5.21 6.66
CA LEU A 59 21.02 -4.14 7.31
C LEU A 59 21.93 -4.66 8.44
N SER A 60 21.50 -5.68 9.17
CA SER A 60 22.32 -6.32 10.20
C SER A 60 23.57 -6.99 9.61
N LEU A 61 23.45 -7.58 8.41
CA LEU A 61 24.60 -8.14 7.69
C LEU A 61 25.62 -7.05 7.30
N VAL A 62 25.13 -5.88 6.88
CA VAL A 62 25.99 -4.72 6.59
C VAL A 62 26.64 -4.19 7.87
N GLY A 63 25.91 -4.16 8.98
CA GLY A 63 26.43 -3.75 10.30
C GLY A 63 27.56 -4.64 10.82
N LEU A 64 27.50 -5.93 10.50
CA LEU A 64 28.54 -6.89 10.87
C LEU A 64 29.77 -6.83 9.95
N PHE A 65 29.69 -6.12 8.81
CA PHE A 65 30.75 -6.10 7.81
C PHE A 65 32.13 -5.67 8.35
N PRO A 66 32.26 -4.60 9.17
CA PRO A 66 33.54 -4.23 9.76
C PRO A 66 34.11 -5.30 10.70
N GLN A 67 33.26 -5.98 11.46
CA GLN A 67 33.65 -7.06 12.36
C GLN A 67 34.09 -8.32 11.61
N LEU A 68 33.46 -8.63 10.48
CA LEU A 68 33.84 -9.75 9.61
C LEU A 68 35.16 -9.48 8.87
N MET A 69 35.43 -8.22 8.50
CA MET A 69 36.64 -7.82 7.77
C MET A 69 37.85 -7.61 8.69
N GLY A 70 37.66 -7.21 9.95
CA GLY A 70 38.72 -7.11 10.97
C GLY A 70 39.99 -6.39 10.49
N GLU A 71 41.15 -6.89 10.90
CA GLU A 71 42.47 -6.36 10.49
C GLU A 71 42.78 -6.60 9.00
N ALA A 72 42.15 -7.60 8.36
CA ALA A 72 42.34 -7.90 6.94
C ALA A 72 41.75 -6.80 6.04
N GLY A 73 40.61 -6.21 6.43
CA GLY A 73 40.04 -5.04 5.74
C GLY A 73 40.90 -3.79 5.90
N ALA A 74 41.49 -3.59 7.08
CA ALA A 74 42.43 -2.49 7.33
C ALA A 74 43.72 -2.64 6.51
N ALA A 75 44.22 -3.86 6.32
CA ALA A 75 45.40 -4.16 5.52
C ALA A 75 45.22 -3.88 4.00
N VAL A 76 43.97 -3.90 3.50
CA VAL A 76 43.62 -3.62 2.08
C VAL A 76 43.10 -2.18 1.90
N GLY A 77 43.14 -1.34 2.95
CA GLY A 77 42.64 0.04 2.89
C GLY A 77 41.10 0.15 2.84
N MET A 78 40.39 -0.95 3.12
CA MET A 78 38.93 -1.02 3.20
C MET A 78 38.44 -0.97 4.65
N SER A 79 39.11 -0.21 5.51
CA SER A 79 38.65 0.04 6.87
C SER A 79 37.46 1.00 6.83
N MET A 80 36.25 0.47 6.81
CA MET A 80 35.07 1.29 7.09
C MET A 80 35.01 1.59 8.59
N GLU A 81 34.98 2.86 8.94
CA GLU A 81 34.81 3.29 10.32
C GLU A 81 33.45 2.82 10.85
N GLN A 82 33.44 2.18 12.03
CA GLN A 82 32.22 1.62 12.63
C GLN A 82 31.11 2.67 12.75
N GLY A 83 31.46 3.91 13.09
CA GLY A 83 30.48 5.01 13.18
C GLY A 83 29.79 5.33 11.84
N MET A 84 30.51 5.20 10.72
CA MET A 84 29.90 5.38 9.39
C MET A 84 28.94 4.25 9.07
N VAL A 85 29.30 2.99 9.38
CA VAL A 85 28.43 1.83 9.16
C VAL A 85 27.19 1.89 10.05
N ASP A 86 27.35 2.24 11.33
CA ASP A 86 26.23 2.39 12.26
C ASP A 86 25.25 3.49 11.78
N SER A 87 25.77 4.58 11.22
CA SER A 87 24.93 5.64 10.64
C SER A 87 24.15 5.17 9.41
N VAL A 88 24.77 4.34 8.55
CA VAL A 88 24.12 3.74 7.37
C VAL A 88 23.06 2.73 7.79
N VAL A 89 23.35 1.90 8.79
CA VAL A 89 22.39 0.92 9.34
C VAL A 89 21.21 1.64 9.99
N ALA A 90 21.46 2.66 10.82
CA ALA A 90 20.41 3.46 11.45
C ALA A 90 19.56 4.21 10.41
N GLY A 91 20.20 4.80 9.40
CA GLY A 91 19.51 5.43 8.28
C GLY A 91 18.67 4.44 7.46
N GLY A 92 19.21 3.26 7.18
CA GLY A 92 18.48 2.18 6.50
C GLY A 92 17.29 1.67 7.29
N LEU A 93 17.43 1.53 8.62
CA LEU A 93 16.33 1.14 9.50
C LEU A 93 15.24 2.20 9.53
N PHE A 94 15.62 3.48 9.56
CA PHE A 94 14.68 4.59 9.50
C PHE A 94 13.91 4.60 8.17
N ILE A 95 14.59 4.37 7.04
CA ILE A 95 13.94 4.26 5.72
C ILE A 95 13.00 3.05 5.66
N THR A 96 13.40 1.92 6.24
CA THR A 96 12.56 0.70 6.30
C THR A 96 11.29 0.95 7.11
N LEU A 97 11.41 1.62 8.27
CA LEU A 97 10.28 2.06 9.07
C LEU A 97 9.39 3.05 8.31
N ALA A 98 9.98 4.04 7.65
CA ALA A 98 9.25 5.00 6.83
C ALA A 98 8.48 4.31 5.68
N GLY A 99 9.09 3.32 5.03
CA GLY A 99 8.45 2.49 4.01
C GLY A 99 7.23 1.72 4.56
N MET A 100 7.37 1.10 5.73
CA MET A 100 6.24 0.42 6.40
C MET A 100 5.12 1.39 6.76
N VAL A 101 5.46 2.59 7.27
CA VAL A 101 4.48 3.63 7.57
C VAL A 101 3.77 4.09 6.30
N LEU A 102 4.48 4.30 5.19
CA LEU A 102 3.87 4.68 3.92
C LEU A 102 2.94 3.61 3.36
N VAL A 103 3.31 2.33 3.46
CA VAL A 103 2.44 1.20 3.07
C VAL A 103 1.20 1.14 3.96
N GLY A 104 1.36 1.27 5.27
CA GLY A 104 0.25 1.31 6.23
C GLY A 104 -0.68 2.51 6.06
N LEU A 105 -0.13 3.69 5.76
CA LEU A 105 -0.92 4.89 5.45
C LEU A 105 -1.67 4.73 4.13
N LYS A 106 -1.01 4.21 3.08
CA LYS A 106 -1.66 3.95 1.79
C LYS A 106 -2.84 2.99 1.95
N ALA A 107 -2.72 1.99 2.82
CA ALA A 107 -3.82 1.10 3.17
C ALA A 107 -4.98 1.83 3.87
N HIS A 108 -4.67 2.64 4.89
CA HIS A 108 -5.68 3.42 5.60
C HIS A 108 -6.41 4.44 4.70
N PHE A 109 -5.73 5.03 3.71
CA PHE A 109 -6.34 5.99 2.78
C PHE A 109 -7.09 5.33 1.60
N LYS A 110 -6.88 4.04 1.34
CA LYS A 110 -7.58 3.30 0.28
C LYS A 110 -8.87 2.64 0.77
N ASP A 111 -9.19 2.78 2.04
CA ASP A 111 -10.43 2.31 2.65
C ASP A 111 -11.63 2.95 1.92
N PRO A 112 -12.44 2.18 1.18
CA PRO A 112 -13.46 2.70 0.27
C PRO A 112 -14.69 3.30 0.98
N GLY A 113 -14.60 3.53 2.30
CA GLY A 113 -15.69 4.07 3.11
C GLY A 113 -16.75 3.01 3.36
N LEU A 114 -16.48 2.17 4.35
CA LEU A 114 -17.51 1.72 5.28
C LEU A 114 -17.60 2.71 6.45
#